data_AF-A0A950AJY5-F1
#
_entry.id   AF-A0A950AJY5-F1
#
_cell.length_a   1.000
_cell.length_b   1.000
_cell.length_c   1.000
_cell.angle_alpha   90.00
_cell.angle_beta   90.00
_cell.angle_gamma   90.00
#
_symmetry.space_group_name_H-M   'P 1'
#
loop_
_entity.id
_entity.type
_entity.pdbx_description
1 polymer ?
#
loop_
_entity_poly.entity_id
_entity_poly.type
_entity_poly.pdbx_seq_one_letter_code
_entity_poly.pdbx_strand_id
1 'polypeptide(L)'
;MKYIDEYRNEALATKLAKEIRRVVTKSWVLMEVCGGQTHTIVKYGIDRLLPDQVELVHGPGCPVCVTSLEMIDKAHAIAQRPDVIFCSFGDMLRVPGSKVDLL
;
A
#
# COMPACT_ATOMS: atom_id res chain seq x y z
N MET A 1 -19.77 0.40 -11.56
CA MET A 1 -19.25 -0.54 -10.55
C MET A 1 -20.08 -0.35 -9.29
N LYS A 2 -20.62 -1.41 -8.69
CA LYS A 2 -21.46 -1.28 -7.48
C LYS A 2 -20.67 -0.50 -6.41
N TYR A 3 -21.32 0.44 -5.72
CA TYR A 3 -20.78 1.25 -4.63
C TYR A 3 -19.80 2.40 -4.96
N ILE A 4 -19.46 2.64 -6.24
CA ILE A 4 -18.61 3.80 -6.58
C ILE A 4 -19.34 5.12 -6.26
N ASP A 5 -20.56 5.29 -6.74
CA ASP A 5 -21.27 6.57 -6.62
C ASP A 5 -21.69 6.86 -5.17
N GLU A 6 -21.92 5.81 -4.38
CA GLU A 6 -22.31 5.91 -2.97
C GLU A 6 -21.15 6.37 -2.07
N TYR A 7 -19.95 5.81 -2.25
CA TYR A 7 -18.80 6.10 -1.38
C TYR A 7 -17.85 7.16 -1.93
N ARG A 8 -17.84 7.38 -3.26
CA ARG A 8 -17.03 8.43 -3.88
C ARG A 8 -17.79 9.75 -3.92
N ASN A 9 -18.07 10.28 -2.73
CA ASN A 9 -18.91 11.46 -2.54
C ASN A 9 -18.20 12.54 -1.71
N GLU A 10 -17.96 13.70 -2.31
CA GLU A 10 -17.27 14.83 -1.68
C GLU A 10 -18.03 15.39 -0.46
N ALA A 11 -19.35 15.51 -0.54
CA ALA A 11 -20.17 16.02 0.54
C ALA A 11 -20.10 15.09 1.77
N LEU A 12 -20.13 13.77 1.54
CA LEU A 12 -19.94 12.77 2.60
C LEU A 12 -18.54 12.85 3.20
N ALA A 13 -17.49 12.91 2.37
CA ALA A 13 -16.11 13.02 2.83
C ALA A 13 -15.89 14.28 3.69
N THR A 14 -16.42 15.44 3.24
CA THR A 14 -16.35 16.71 3.97
C THR A 14 -17.08 16.63 5.31
N LYS A 15 -18.27 16.00 5.34
CA LYS A 15 -19.03 15.79 6.58
C LYS A 15 -18.24 14.92 7.57
N LEU A 16 -17.66 13.82 7.11
CA LEU A 16 -16.83 12.94 7.94
C LEU A 16 -15.60 13.67 8.49
N ALA A 17 -14.90 14.43 7.65
CA ALA A 17 -13.74 15.21 8.09
C ALA A 17 -14.09 16.27 9.15
N LYS A 18 -15.29 16.86 9.09
CA LYS A 18 -15.79 17.76 10.14
C LYS A 18 -16.10 17.01 11.44
N GLU A 19 -16.73 15.85 11.36
CA GLU A 19 -17.02 15.03 12.54
C GLU A 19 -15.73 14.54 13.21
N ILE A 20 -14.73 14.11 12.44
CA ILE A 20 -13.42 13.72 12.97
C ILE A 20 -12.80 14.89 13.75
N ARG A 21 -12.76 16.10 13.17
CA ARG A 21 -12.29 17.31 13.89
C ARG A 21 -13.03 17.56 15.20
N ARG A 22 -14.33 17.28 15.26
CA ARG A 22 -15.17 17.49 16.45
C ARG A 22 -14.90 16.48 17.56
N VAL A 23 -14.63 15.22 17.22
CA VAL A 23 -14.52 14.13 18.21
C VAL A 23 -13.08 13.82 18.65
N VAL A 24 -12.09 14.31 17.92
CA VAL A 24 -10.68 14.12 18.30
C VAL A 24 -10.38 14.92 19.57
N THR A 25 -9.97 14.21 20.62
CA THR A 25 -9.71 14.78 21.96
C THR A 25 -8.23 14.77 22.36
N LYS A 26 -7.38 14.08 21.59
CA LYS A 26 -5.94 13.93 21.83
C LYS A 26 -5.24 13.57 20.52
N SER A 27 -3.91 13.55 20.54
CA SER A 27 -3.12 13.08 19.41
C SER A 27 -3.27 11.56 19.21
N TRP A 28 -3.41 11.14 17.96
CA TRP A 28 -3.53 9.77 17.51
C TRP A 28 -2.53 9.50 16.40
N VAL A 29 -1.90 8.34 16.45
CA VAL A 29 -1.10 7.79 15.36
C VAL A 29 -1.85 6.58 14.84
N LEU A 30 -2.30 6.65 13.60
CA LEU A 30 -3.06 5.59 12.94
C LEU A 30 -2.21 4.99 11.82
N MET A 31 -1.88 3.70 11.97
CA MET A 31 -1.12 2.97 10.95
C MET A 31 -2.06 2.18 10.04
N GLU A 32 -1.90 2.37 8.73
CA GLU A 32 -2.45 1.48 7.72
C GLU A 32 -1.38 0.50 7.21
N VAL A 33 -1.80 -0.67 6.71
CA VAL A 33 -0.89 -1.72 6.22
C VAL A 33 -1.40 -2.25 4.88
N CYS A 34 -1.75 -1.36 3.97
CA CYS A 34 -2.24 -1.67 2.64
C CYS A 34 -1.79 -0.61 1.63
N GLY A 35 -0.94 -0.99 0.67
CA GLY A 35 -0.46 -0.06 -0.35
C GLY A 35 -1.60 0.63 -1.15
N GLY A 36 -2.75 -0.02 -1.30
CA GLY A 36 -3.94 0.60 -1.91
C GLY A 36 -4.56 1.71 -1.05
N GLN A 37 -4.53 1.57 0.28
CA GLN A 37 -4.93 2.63 1.21
C GLN A 37 -3.89 3.76 1.19
N THR A 38 -2.59 3.46 1.26
CA THR A 38 -1.51 4.46 1.09
C THR A 38 -1.74 5.29 -0.17
N HIS A 39 -1.93 4.63 -1.32
CA HIS A 39 -2.17 5.29 -2.59
C HIS A 39 -3.43 6.15 -2.56
N THR A 40 -4.51 5.67 -1.94
CA THR A 40 -5.76 6.44 -1.83
C THR A 40 -5.59 7.67 -0.93
N ILE A 41 -4.91 7.54 0.20
CA ILE A 41 -4.62 8.63 1.14
C ILE A 41 -3.84 9.73 0.44
N VAL A 42 -2.72 9.37 -0.20
CA VAL A 42 -1.84 10.33 -0.88
C VAL A 42 -2.53 10.95 -2.09
N LYS A 43 -3.19 10.13 -2.93
CA LYS A 43 -3.86 10.60 -4.15
C LYS A 43 -4.95 11.63 -3.87
N TYR A 44 -5.70 11.47 -2.77
CA TYR A 44 -6.79 12.37 -2.40
C TYR A 44 -6.41 13.36 -1.29
N GLY A 45 -5.16 13.37 -0.84
CA GLY A 45 -4.68 14.26 0.23
C GLY A 45 -5.45 14.10 1.54
N ILE A 46 -5.84 12.86 1.89
CA ILE A 46 -6.65 12.59 3.10
C ILE A 46 -5.86 12.96 4.37
N ASP A 47 -4.54 12.76 4.36
CA ASP A 47 -3.60 13.21 5.38
C ASP A 47 -3.73 14.72 5.65
N ARG A 48 -3.89 15.53 4.60
CA ARG A 48 -4.08 16.99 4.69
C ARG A 48 -5.51 17.40 5.06
N LEU A 49 -6.47 16.51 4.87
CA LEU A 49 -7.88 16.74 5.20
C LEU A 49 -8.18 16.51 6.68
N LEU A 50 -7.37 15.69 7.36
CA LEU A 50 -7.50 15.37 8.79
C LEU A 50 -6.97 16.52 9.67
N PRO A 51 -7.40 16.58 10.95
CA PRO A 51 -6.79 17.50 11.93
C PRO A 51 -5.35 17.09 12.26
N ASP A 52 -4.49 18.06 12.60
CA ASP A 52 -3.06 17.85 12.94
C ASP A 52 -2.84 16.86 14.10
N GLN A 53 -3.86 16.66 14.96
CA GLN A 53 -3.82 15.66 16.02
C GLN A 53 -3.91 14.21 15.48
N VAL A 54 -4.22 13.98 14.22
CA VAL A 54 -4.32 12.63 13.63
C VAL A 54 -3.20 12.46 12.62
N GLU A 55 -2.16 11.75 13.03
CA GLU A 55 -1.06 11.35 12.17
C GLU A 55 -1.39 10.02 11.48
N LEU A 56 -1.23 9.96 10.17
CA LEU A 56 -1.32 8.72 9.39
C LEU A 56 0.09 8.18 9.14
N VAL A 57 0.33 6.93 9.54
CA VAL A 57 1.59 6.23 9.30
C VAL A 57 1.38 5.10 8.30
N HIS A 58 2.29 5.00 7.34
CA HIS A 58 2.27 3.97 6.31
C HIS A 58 3.11 2.78 6.75
N GLY A 59 2.44 1.70 7.13
CA GLY A 59 3.05 0.44 7.52
C GLY A 59 3.52 -0.39 6.32
N PRO A 60 4.07 -1.58 6.57
CA PRO A 60 4.61 -2.47 5.53
C PRO A 60 3.49 -3.20 4.75
N GLY A 61 2.65 -2.45 4.04
CA GLY A 61 1.48 -2.95 3.32
C GLY A 61 1.72 -3.47 1.89
N CYS A 62 2.99 -3.62 1.49
CA CYS A 62 3.40 -4.06 0.16
C CYS A 62 3.97 -5.48 0.24
N PRO A 63 3.22 -6.52 -0.21
CA PRO A 63 3.66 -7.91 -0.08
C PRO A 63 4.97 -8.20 -0.83
N VAL A 64 5.19 -7.54 -1.98
CA VAL A 64 6.44 -7.61 -2.76
C VAL A 64 7.61 -7.08 -1.94
N CYS A 65 7.45 -5.89 -1.36
CA CYS A 65 8.49 -5.17 -0.65
C CYS A 65 8.96 -5.87 0.64
N VAL A 66 8.09 -6.68 1.25
CA VAL A 66 8.40 -7.46 2.46
C VAL A 66 8.82 -8.90 2.17
N THR A 67 8.85 -9.31 0.90
CA THR A 67 9.33 -10.64 0.53
C THR A 67 10.81 -10.77 0.90
N SER A 68 11.17 -11.84 1.60
CA SER A 68 12.55 -12.01 2.07
C SER A 68 13.51 -12.22 0.91
N LEU A 69 14.72 -11.66 1.04
CA LEU A 69 15.79 -11.83 0.05
C LEU A 69 16.09 -13.31 -0.24
N GLU A 70 16.04 -14.16 0.79
CA GLU A 70 16.19 -15.62 0.64
C GLU A 70 15.14 -16.23 -0.29
N MET A 71 13.89 -15.77 -0.20
CA MET A 71 12.81 -16.25 -1.07
C MET A 71 13.01 -15.77 -2.52
N ILE A 72 13.45 -14.52 -2.70
CA ILE A 72 13.78 -13.96 -4.02
C ILE A 72 14.92 -14.77 -4.67
N ASP A 73 16.00 -15.05 -3.93
CA ASP A 73 17.13 -15.83 -4.43
C ASP A 73 16.72 -17.25 -4.84
N LYS A 74 15.87 -17.90 -4.04
CA LYS A 74 15.30 -19.22 -4.38
C LYS A 74 14.45 -19.15 -5.66
N ALA A 75 13.62 -18.12 -5.81
CA ALA A 75 12.82 -17.90 -7.00
C ALA A 75 13.69 -17.70 -8.24
N HIS A 76 14.75 -16.89 -8.14
CA HIS A 76 15.69 -16.63 -9.24
C HIS A 76 16.41 -17.91 -9.66
N ALA A 77 16.87 -18.72 -8.69
CA ALA A 77 17.50 -19.99 -8.97
C ALA A 77 16.57 -20.98 -9.70
N ILE A 78 15.27 -20.98 -9.37
CA ILE A 78 14.27 -21.80 -10.08
C ILE A 78 14.04 -21.28 -11.50
N ALA A 79 13.91 -19.96 -11.66
CA ALA A 79 13.64 -19.32 -12.94
C ALA A 79 14.76 -19.51 -13.98
N GLN A 80 16.01 -19.69 -13.52
CA GLN A 80 17.18 -19.90 -14.40
C GLN A 80 17.37 -21.36 -14.86
N ARG A 81 16.55 -22.31 -14.38
CA ARG A 81 16.70 -23.72 -14.77
C ARG A 81 16.22 -23.93 -16.20
N PRO A 82 16.90 -24.80 -16.98
CA PRO A 82 16.40 -25.20 -18.29
C PRO A 82 15.02 -25.86 -18.14
N ASP A 83 14.19 -25.68 -19.18
CA ASP A 83 12.83 -26.25 -19.29
C ASP A 83 11.84 -25.80 -18.19
N VAL A 84 12.11 -24.69 -17.50
CA VAL A 84 11.18 -24.07 -16.54
C VAL A 84 10.46 -22.87 -17.16
N ILE A 85 9.13 -22.86 -17.07
CA ILE A 85 8.32 -21.66 -17.27
C ILE A 85 8.00 -21.07 -15.90
N PHE A 86 8.62 -19.95 -15.57
CA PHE A 86 8.43 -19.26 -14.30
C PHE A 86 7.42 -18.12 -14.45
N CYS A 87 6.35 -18.15 -13.66
CA CYS A 87 5.29 -17.14 -13.66
C CYS A 87 5.37 -16.29 -12.40
N SER A 88 5.26 -14.98 -12.55
CA SER A 88 5.27 -14.03 -11.42
C SER A 88 4.47 -12.78 -11.76
N PHE A 89 4.18 -11.95 -10.75
CA PHE A 89 3.65 -10.61 -10.98
C PHE A 89 4.75 -9.70 -11.57
N GLY A 90 4.35 -8.73 -12.39
CA GLY A 90 5.31 -7.91 -13.14
C GLY A 90 6.19 -7.00 -12.27
N ASP A 91 5.71 -6.60 -11.10
CA ASP A 91 6.49 -5.88 -10.09
C ASP A 91 7.53 -6.78 -9.42
N MET A 92 7.18 -8.03 -9.13
CA MET A 92 8.08 -9.01 -8.53
C MET A 92 9.26 -9.38 -9.45
N LEU A 93 9.10 -9.34 -10.78
CA LEU A 93 10.18 -9.60 -11.73
C LEU A 93 11.32 -8.56 -11.68
N ARG A 94 11.06 -7.38 -11.10
CA ARG A 94 12.02 -6.28 -10.98
C ARG A 94 12.75 -6.27 -9.62
N VAL A 95 12.40 -7.17 -8.71
CA VAL A 95 13.02 -7.24 -7.39
C VAL A 95 14.41 -7.88 -7.52
N PRO A 96 15.49 -7.20 -7.10
CA PRO A 96 16.83 -7.76 -7.21
C PRO A 96 17.04 -8.89 -6.21
N GLY A 97 17.69 -9.97 -6.66
CA GLY A 97 18.27 -10.97 -5.78
C GLY A 97 19.66 -10.55 -5.29
N SER A 98 20.32 -11.40 -4.51
CA SER A 98 21.64 -11.13 -3.95
C SER A 98 22.76 -11.04 -4.99
N LYS A 99 22.57 -11.66 -6.16
CA LYS A 99 23.60 -11.77 -7.21
C LYS A 99 23.12 -11.39 -8.61
N VAL A 100 21.84 -11.58 -8.88
CA VAL A 100 21.23 -11.50 -10.20
C VAL A 100 19.79 -11.00 -10.06
N ASP A 101 19.30 -10.29 -11.06
CA ASP A 101 17.90 -9.98 -11.30
C ASP A 101 17.33 -10.87 -12.43
N LEU A 102 16.03 -10.71 -12.71
CA LEU A 102 15.33 -11.46 -13.77
C LEU A 102 15.06 -10.61 -15.03
N LEU A 103 15.49 -9.34 -15.07
CA LEU A 103 15.20 -8.38 -16.14
C LEU A 103 16.43 -7.60 -16.59
#